data_AF-A0A7K6QWP0-F1
#
_entry.id   AF-A0A7K6QWP0-F1
#
_cell.length_a   1.000
_cell.length_b   1.000
_cell.length_c   1.000
_cell.angle_alpha   90.00
_cell.angle_beta   90.00
_cell.angle_gamma   90.00
#
_symmetry.space_group_name_H-M   'P 1'
#
loop_
_entity.id
_entity.type
_entity.pdbx_description
1 polymer ?
#
loop_
_entity_poly.entity_id
_entity_poly.type
_entity_poly.pdbx_seq_one_letter_code
_entity_poly.pdbx_strand_id
1 'polypeptide(L)'
;KSRKTADPTADPSLRLDADKHQDEAPSKTKLCVKAAKEHHIPQDPNKILENKVMESVLELSYVKVSVVEMTCSGDADSEGIVSRSVSSHSDLIPGVYEGGLKIWECTFDLMDYFSEAEIQFTNKTVLDLGCGAGLLGIVALRGKADRVHFQDYNSTVIDEITLPNVVANCINKGRRMDSGKDRTASKPPLKRPKIAEGSPDELNKCRFFSGEWSQVSQLLLGSNKPFSKYDIILTSETIYNPDYYSALHDTLAQLLDKNGHVYLASKVHYFGVGGGIYLFEKFIEEKNVFRTSIVKRIDQGLQRCIMEIAFKDSS
;
A
#
# COMPACT_ATOMS: atom_id res chain seq x y z
N LYS A 1 -9.14 -65.80 74.99
CA LYS A 1 -8.19 -64.68 75.15
C LYS A 1 -8.83 -63.42 74.59
N SER A 2 -9.39 -62.60 75.47
CA SER A 2 -9.91 -61.25 75.18
C SER A 2 -8.78 -60.28 74.86
N ARG A 3 -9.01 -59.34 73.94
CA ARG A 3 -9.26 -57.92 74.29
C ARG A 3 -9.47 -57.08 73.03
N LYS A 4 -10.64 -56.44 72.99
CA LYS A 4 -10.95 -55.18 72.31
C LYS A 4 -10.31 -54.01 73.06
N THR A 5 -10.48 -52.81 72.48
CA THR A 5 -10.37 -51.42 73.00
C THR A 5 -9.03 -50.75 72.68
N ALA A 6 -8.95 -49.51 72.18
CA ALA A 6 -9.95 -48.46 71.95
C ALA A 6 -9.46 -47.49 70.84
N ASP A 7 -10.42 -46.87 70.14
CA ASP A 7 -10.30 -45.59 69.43
C ASP A 7 -10.50 -44.46 70.46
N PRO A 8 -10.03 -43.19 70.27
CA PRO A 8 -10.87 -42.26 69.50
C PRO A 8 -10.17 -41.04 68.81
N THR A 9 -10.80 -40.58 67.73
CA THR A 9 -11.10 -39.17 67.33
C THR A 9 -9.98 -38.13 67.15
N ALA A 10 -9.87 -37.60 65.91
CA ALA A 10 -10.00 -36.15 65.60
C ALA A 10 -10.05 -35.90 64.07
N ASP A 11 -11.20 -35.41 63.59
CA ASP A 11 -11.40 -34.61 62.37
C ASP A 11 -11.31 -33.11 62.80
N PRO A 12 -11.31 -32.04 61.95
CA PRO A 12 -11.32 -31.95 60.49
C PRO A 12 -10.38 -30.87 59.90
N SER A 13 -10.11 -30.92 58.59
CA SER A 13 -10.16 -29.76 57.67
C SER A 13 -9.40 -30.02 56.36
N LEU A 14 -10.13 -30.41 55.31
CA LEU A 14 -9.75 -30.06 53.95
C LEU A 14 -10.95 -29.37 53.32
N ARG A 15 -10.92 -28.04 53.39
CA ARG A 15 -11.84 -27.16 52.68
C ARG A 15 -11.50 -27.21 51.19
N LEU A 16 -12.56 -27.32 50.41
CA LEU A 16 -12.64 -26.97 49.00
C LEU A 16 -12.16 -25.54 48.81
N ASP A 17 -11.18 -25.32 47.93
CA ASP A 17 -10.95 -24.01 47.32
C ASP A 17 -11.10 -24.16 45.80
N ALA A 18 -12.20 -23.59 45.33
CA ALA A 18 -12.47 -23.27 43.94
C ALA A 18 -11.84 -21.92 43.58
N ASP A 19 -11.57 -21.75 42.30
CA ASP A 19 -11.32 -20.50 41.58
C ASP A 19 -10.06 -19.67 41.91
N LYS A 20 -9.13 -19.67 40.94
CA LYS A 20 -8.88 -18.50 40.08
C LYS A 20 -7.92 -18.89 38.96
N HIS A 21 -8.46 -19.38 37.85
CA HIS A 21 -7.81 -19.19 36.56
C HIS A 21 -7.94 -17.70 36.23
N GLN A 22 -6.85 -16.95 36.42
CA GLN A 22 -6.72 -15.66 35.78
C GLN A 22 -6.52 -15.94 34.30
N ASP A 23 -7.55 -15.71 33.50
CA ASP A 23 -7.40 -15.49 32.06
C ASP A 23 -6.49 -14.27 31.90
N GLU A 24 -5.20 -14.51 31.68
CA GLU A 24 -4.33 -13.50 31.09
C GLU A 24 -4.84 -13.24 29.67
N ALA A 25 -5.65 -12.17 29.54
CA ALA A 25 -5.94 -11.59 28.25
C ALA A 25 -4.60 -11.37 27.51
N PRO A 26 -4.49 -11.74 26.22
CA PRO A 26 -3.25 -11.58 25.49
C PRO A 26 -2.87 -10.10 25.55
N SER A 27 -1.72 -9.81 26.14
CA SER A 27 -1.22 -8.45 26.23
C SER A 27 -1.20 -7.90 24.81
N LYS A 28 -2.00 -6.86 24.53
CA LYS A 28 -1.93 -6.13 23.26
C LYS A 28 -0.48 -5.65 23.13
N THR A 29 0.32 -6.38 22.35
CA THR A 29 1.69 -6.02 22.07
C THR A 29 1.61 -4.62 21.47
N LYS A 30 2.18 -3.63 22.15
CA LYS A 30 2.15 -2.24 21.70
C LYS A 30 2.92 -2.22 20.38
N LEU A 31 2.21 -2.30 19.26
CA LEU A 31 2.81 -2.26 17.94
C LEU A 31 3.65 -0.98 17.86
N CYS A 32 4.93 -1.15 17.55
CA CYS A 32 5.83 -0.02 17.37
C CYS A 32 5.32 0.77 16.15
N VAL A 33 4.74 1.94 16.39
CA VAL A 33 4.21 2.80 15.33
C VAL A 33 5.40 3.41 14.59
N LYS A 34 5.54 3.08 13.31
CA LYS A 34 6.65 3.54 12.49
C LYS A 34 6.48 5.02 12.13
N ALA A 35 7.49 5.82 12.46
CA ALA A 35 7.51 7.24 12.17
C ALA A 35 7.44 7.51 10.65
N ALA A 36 6.83 8.63 10.28
CA ALA A 36 6.73 9.05 8.90
C ALA A 36 8.00 9.74 8.40
N LYS A 37 8.33 9.53 7.13
CA LYS A 37 9.46 10.16 6.42
C LYS A 37 9.01 10.57 5.02
N GLU A 38 9.32 11.81 4.63
CA GLU A 38 9.25 12.23 3.22
C GLU A 38 10.56 11.87 2.52
N HIS A 39 10.48 11.26 1.34
CA HIS A 39 11.63 10.89 0.52
C HIS A 39 11.76 11.83 -0.66
N HIS A 40 13.01 12.17 -0.99
CA HIS A 40 13.32 13.11 -2.04
C HIS A 40 13.85 12.38 -3.26
N ILE A 41 13.42 12.79 -4.45
CA ILE A 41 14.01 12.33 -5.70
C ILE A 41 15.46 12.84 -5.76
N PRO A 42 16.47 11.97 -5.94
CA PRO A 42 17.85 12.37 -6.20
C PRO A 42 17.98 13.38 -7.35
N GLN A 43 19.01 14.25 -7.27
CA GLN A 43 19.27 15.28 -8.30
C GLN A 43 19.46 14.71 -9.71
N ASP A 44 19.97 13.48 -9.83
CA ASP A 44 20.08 12.76 -11.08
C ASP A 44 19.12 11.55 -11.06
N PRO A 45 17.92 11.69 -11.65
CA PRO A 45 16.94 10.61 -11.68
C PRO A 45 17.43 9.37 -12.42
N ASN A 46 18.39 9.48 -13.35
CA ASN A 46 18.87 8.32 -14.09
C ASN A 46 19.65 7.34 -13.19
N LYS A 47 20.30 7.85 -12.14
CA LYS A 47 21.01 7.00 -11.16
C LYS A 47 20.08 6.07 -10.40
N ILE A 48 18.82 6.46 -10.22
CA ILE A 48 17.80 5.64 -9.55
C ILE A 48 17.51 4.36 -10.36
N LEU A 49 17.70 4.43 -11.69
CA LEU A 49 17.48 3.31 -12.60
C LEU A 49 18.75 2.48 -12.84
N GLU A 50 19.91 2.91 -12.34
CA GLU A 50 21.15 2.13 -12.49
C GLU A 50 21.00 0.78 -11.78
N ASN A 51 21.39 -0.30 -12.46
CA ASN A 51 21.28 -1.68 -11.99
C ASN A 51 19.84 -2.17 -11.74
N LYS A 52 18.81 -1.41 -12.14
CA LYS A 52 17.42 -1.86 -12.12
C LYS A 52 17.07 -2.57 -13.42
N VAL A 53 16.38 -3.70 -13.31
CA VAL A 53 15.78 -4.37 -14.46
C VAL A 53 14.30 -4.07 -14.46
N MET A 54 13.81 -3.50 -15.55
CA MET A 54 12.41 -3.12 -15.70
C MET A 54 11.63 -4.21 -16.44
N GLU A 55 10.46 -4.56 -15.94
CA GLU A 55 9.41 -5.27 -16.66
C GLU A 55 8.36 -4.29 -17.16
N SER A 56 7.40 -4.76 -17.96
CA SER A 56 6.32 -3.92 -18.46
C SER A 56 4.98 -4.65 -18.43
N VAL A 57 3.95 -3.91 -18.00
CA VAL A 57 2.55 -4.37 -17.92
C VAL A 57 1.66 -3.21 -18.26
N LEU A 58 0.66 -3.40 -19.13
CA LEU A 58 -0.29 -2.34 -19.53
C LEU A 58 0.40 -1.02 -19.91
N GLU A 59 1.52 -1.12 -20.64
CA GLU A 59 2.39 -0.01 -21.03
C GLU A 59 3.07 0.78 -19.89
N LEU A 60 2.96 0.33 -18.64
CA LEU A 60 3.72 0.81 -17.50
C LEU A 60 5.02 0.02 -17.39
N SER A 61 6.10 0.68 -16.96
CA SER A 61 7.35 0.02 -16.60
C SER A 61 7.47 -0.11 -15.08
N TYR A 62 7.89 -1.26 -14.56
CA TYR A 62 8.11 -1.45 -13.12
C TYR A 62 9.32 -2.33 -12.85
N VAL A 63 9.95 -2.17 -11.69
CA VAL A 63 11.13 -2.91 -11.30
C VAL A 63 10.79 -4.38 -11.11
N LYS A 64 11.60 -5.25 -11.71
CA LYS A 64 11.54 -6.69 -11.50
C LYS A 64 11.97 -7.03 -10.08
N VAL A 65 11.02 -7.46 -9.26
CA VAL A 65 11.21 -7.75 -7.82
C VAL A 65 12.36 -8.71 -7.56
N SER A 66 12.49 -9.77 -8.37
CA SER A 66 13.55 -10.77 -8.22
C SER A 66 14.97 -10.18 -8.34
N VAL A 67 15.13 -9.06 -9.03
CA VAL A 67 16.42 -8.37 -9.13
C VAL A 67 16.70 -7.58 -7.86
N VAL A 68 15.69 -6.93 -7.28
CA VAL A 68 15.82 -6.24 -5.99
C VAL A 68 16.14 -7.22 -4.88
N GLU A 69 15.47 -8.37 -4.85
CA GLU A 69 15.76 -9.45 -3.90
C GLU A 69 17.22 -9.92 -3.98
N MET A 70 17.77 -10.02 -5.19
CA MET A 70 19.16 -10.44 -5.42
C MET A 70 20.19 -9.34 -5.12
N THR A 71 19.87 -8.07 -5.41
CA THR A 71 20.80 -6.95 -5.18
C THR A 71 20.82 -6.48 -3.72
N CYS A 72 19.71 -6.67 -3.00
CA CYS A 72 19.56 -6.25 -1.60
C CYS A 72 19.74 -7.41 -0.61
N SER A 73 19.97 -8.64 -1.08
CA SER A 73 20.32 -9.77 -0.21
C SER A 73 21.74 -9.59 0.37
N GLY A 74 21.85 -9.04 1.58
CA GLY A 74 23.11 -8.91 2.33
C GLY A 74 23.24 -7.66 3.17
N ASP A 75 22.31 -7.40 4.11
CA ASP A 75 22.25 -6.22 5.00
C ASP A 75 22.29 -4.85 4.28
N ALA A 76 22.07 -4.83 2.96
CA ALA A 76 22.16 -3.62 2.16
C ALA A 76 20.89 -2.77 2.20
N ASP A 77 19.73 -3.34 2.56
CA ASP A 77 18.49 -2.59 2.72
C ASP A 77 18.29 -2.12 4.16
N SER A 78 18.05 -0.82 4.35
CA SER A 78 18.06 -0.16 5.67
C SER A 78 17.07 -0.73 6.69
N GLU A 79 16.02 -1.42 6.23
CA GLU A 79 14.97 -2.00 7.08
C GLU A 79 15.09 -3.53 7.23
N GLY A 80 16.00 -4.17 6.49
CA GLY A 80 16.18 -5.62 6.42
C GLY A 80 14.93 -6.36 5.95
N ILE A 81 14.02 -5.72 5.21
CA ILE A 81 12.75 -6.33 4.79
C ILE A 81 12.95 -7.30 3.63
N VAL A 82 13.94 -7.05 2.76
CA VAL A 82 14.19 -7.92 1.61
C VAL A 82 14.73 -9.26 2.09
N SER A 83 15.72 -9.24 2.98
CA SER A 83 16.27 -10.46 3.59
C SER A 83 15.22 -11.23 4.41
N ARG A 84 14.34 -10.54 5.13
CA ARG A 84 13.23 -11.15 5.89
C ARG A 84 12.18 -11.76 4.97
N SER A 85 11.78 -11.08 3.90
CA SER A 85 10.80 -11.61 2.94
C SER A 85 11.32 -12.89 2.27
N VAL A 86 12.57 -12.86 1.79
CA VAL A 86 13.22 -14.04 1.16
C VAL A 86 13.38 -15.19 2.16
N SER A 87 13.84 -14.94 3.38
CA SER A 87 14.05 -16.00 4.38
C SER A 87 12.75 -16.61 4.89
N SER A 88 11.73 -15.78 5.14
CA SER A 88 10.42 -16.25 5.61
C SER A 88 9.51 -16.78 4.51
N HIS A 89 9.88 -16.59 3.23
CA HIS A 89 9.04 -16.85 2.07
C HIS A 89 7.65 -16.20 2.21
N SER A 90 7.62 -14.99 2.80
CA SER A 90 6.40 -14.26 3.10
C SER A 90 6.36 -12.93 2.37
N ASP A 91 5.22 -12.65 1.75
CA ASP A 91 4.89 -11.38 1.10
C ASP A 91 4.38 -10.33 2.11
N LEU A 92 4.24 -10.70 3.39
CA LEU A 92 3.73 -9.85 4.46
C LEU A 92 4.22 -10.32 5.85
N ILE A 93 4.68 -9.39 6.69
CA ILE A 93 4.98 -9.58 8.11
C ILE A 93 4.41 -8.36 8.87
N PRO A 94 3.27 -8.49 9.55
CA PRO A 94 2.61 -7.36 10.22
C PRO A 94 3.54 -6.56 11.15
N GLY A 95 3.51 -5.24 11.00
CA GLY A 95 4.32 -4.28 11.76
C GLY A 95 5.81 -4.23 11.36
N VAL A 96 6.23 -4.99 10.35
CA VAL A 96 7.63 -5.10 9.91
C VAL A 96 7.73 -4.87 8.40
N TYR A 97 7.01 -5.67 7.62
CA TYR A 97 6.95 -5.65 6.17
C TYR A 97 5.47 -5.77 5.77
N GLU A 98 4.81 -4.65 5.50
CA GLU A 98 3.37 -4.67 5.17
C GLU A 98 3.13 -4.92 3.67
N GLY A 99 4.04 -5.66 3.03
CA GLY A 99 4.05 -5.91 1.59
C GLY A 99 4.73 -4.79 0.80
N GLY A 100 4.47 -4.73 -0.50
CA GLY A 100 4.92 -3.65 -1.38
C GLY A 100 6.08 -3.99 -2.31
N LEU A 101 6.82 -5.10 -2.06
CA LEU A 101 7.73 -5.65 -3.06
C LEU A 101 6.94 -6.34 -4.18
N LYS A 102 6.03 -7.23 -3.80
CA LYS A 102 5.11 -7.91 -4.73
C LYS A 102 3.97 -6.99 -5.14
N ILE A 103 3.59 -7.08 -6.41
CA ILE A 103 2.37 -6.46 -6.94
C ILE A 103 1.20 -7.42 -6.72
N TRP A 104 0.17 -6.95 -6.03
CA TRP A 104 -1.02 -7.74 -5.72
C TRP A 104 -2.04 -7.67 -6.87
N GLU A 105 -2.82 -8.74 -7.06
CA GLU A 105 -3.76 -8.86 -8.17
C GLU A 105 -4.82 -7.73 -8.21
N CYS A 106 -5.28 -7.27 -7.04
CA CYS A 106 -6.26 -6.17 -6.94
C CYS A 106 -5.73 -4.86 -7.53
N THR A 107 -4.40 -4.67 -7.63
CA THR A 107 -3.81 -3.49 -8.29
C THR A 107 -4.18 -3.47 -9.76
N PHE A 108 -4.12 -4.61 -10.44
CA PHE A 108 -4.48 -4.70 -11.86
C PHE A 108 -5.99 -4.57 -12.06
N ASP A 109 -6.81 -5.20 -11.21
CA ASP A 109 -8.27 -5.04 -11.28
C ASP A 109 -8.68 -3.55 -11.20
N LEU A 110 -8.01 -2.80 -10.33
CA LEU A 110 -8.27 -1.37 -10.12
C LEU A 110 -7.79 -0.51 -11.30
N MET A 111 -6.65 -0.84 -11.89
CA MET A 111 -6.17 -0.18 -13.13
C MET A 111 -7.14 -0.39 -14.30
N ASP A 112 -7.64 -1.62 -14.47
CA ASP A 112 -8.62 -1.94 -15.50
C ASP A 112 -9.92 -1.16 -15.27
N TYR A 113 -10.39 -1.11 -14.02
CA TYR A 113 -11.56 -0.34 -13.64
C TYR A 113 -11.44 1.15 -13.94
N PHE A 114 -10.27 1.77 -13.73
CA PHE A 114 -10.09 3.19 -14.08
C PHE A 114 -10.37 3.48 -15.55
N SER A 115 -9.98 2.55 -16.43
CA SER A 115 -10.20 2.67 -17.86
C SER A 115 -11.66 2.40 -18.22
N GLU A 116 -12.27 1.36 -17.65
CA GLU A 116 -13.67 0.99 -17.89
C GLU A 116 -14.67 2.04 -17.39
N ALA A 117 -14.41 2.61 -16.21
CA ALA A 117 -15.26 3.62 -15.58
C ALA A 117 -14.88 5.05 -15.97
N GLU A 118 -13.90 5.22 -16.88
CA GLU A 118 -13.41 6.51 -17.37
C GLU A 118 -13.06 7.51 -16.24
N ILE A 119 -12.39 7.03 -15.19
CA ILE A 119 -12.05 7.84 -14.02
C ILE A 119 -11.16 9.03 -14.43
N GLN A 120 -11.61 10.24 -14.10
CA GLN A 120 -10.95 11.47 -14.50
C GLN A 120 -9.90 11.91 -13.48
N PHE A 121 -8.63 11.77 -13.85
CA PHE A 121 -7.51 12.26 -13.04
C PHE A 121 -7.07 13.68 -13.40
N THR A 122 -7.54 14.25 -14.51
CA THR A 122 -7.07 15.55 -14.98
C THR A 122 -7.28 16.64 -13.92
N ASN A 123 -6.19 17.35 -13.58
CA ASN A 123 -6.15 18.41 -12.57
C ASN A 123 -6.55 17.98 -11.15
N LYS A 124 -6.46 16.68 -10.83
CA LYS A 124 -6.77 16.14 -9.49
C LYS A 124 -5.52 16.04 -8.61
N THR A 125 -5.71 16.19 -7.30
CA THR A 125 -4.72 15.82 -6.28
C THR A 125 -5.01 14.39 -5.83
N VAL A 126 -4.08 13.47 -6.09
CA VAL A 126 -4.27 12.03 -5.90
C VAL A 126 -3.29 11.48 -4.86
N LEU A 127 -3.75 10.58 -4.00
CA LEU A 127 -2.91 9.79 -3.10
C LEU A 127 -3.00 8.30 -3.47
N ASP A 128 -1.86 7.65 -3.67
CA ASP A 128 -1.73 6.18 -3.72
C ASP A 128 -1.28 5.71 -2.32
N LEU A 129 -2.22 5.16 -1.54
CA LEU A 129 -2.04 4.79 -0.13
C LEU A 129 -1.78 3.29 -0.02
N GLY A 130 -0.66 2.90 0.61
CA GLY A 130 -0.17 1.51 0.54
C GLY A 130 0.27 1.15 -0.88
N CYS A 131 1.06 2.04 -1.50
CA CYS A 131 1.27 2.06 -2.94
C CYS A 131 2.12 0.91 -3.49
N GLY A 132 3.01 0.29 -2.69
CA GLY A 132 3.94 -0.73 -3.16
C GLY A 132 4.70 -0.28 -4.42
N ALA A 133 4.42 -0.94 -5.55
CA ALA A 133 5.00 -0.58 -6.84
C ALA A 133 4.58 0.80 -7.39
N GLY A 134 3.57 1.46 -6.81
CA GLY A 134 3.11 2.80 -7.20
C GLY A 134 2.36 2.83 -8.54
N LEU A 135 1.87 1.68 -9.03
CA LEU A 135 1.25 1.62 -10.36
C LEU A 135 -0.03 2.45 -10.44
N LEU A 136 -0.85 2.49 -9.38
CA LEU A 136 -2.09 3.26 -9.36
C LEU A 136 -1.81 4.76 -9.47
N GLY A 137 -0.85 5.26 -8.68
CA GLY A 137 -0.41 6.66 -8.77
C GLY A 137 0.26 6.98 -10.10
N ILE A 138 1.01 6.04 -10.71
CA ILE A 138 1.58 6.23 -12.06
C ILE A 138 0.46 6.36 -13.12
N VAL A 139 -0.61 5.57 -13.02
CA VAL A 139 -1.78 5.71 -13.92
C VAL A 139 -2.41 7.09 -13.74
N ALA A 140 -2.61 7.55 -12.49
CA ALA A 140 -3.14 8.88 -12.22
C ALA A 140 -2.25 10.00 -12.80
N LEU A 141 -0.92 9.87 -12.65
CA LEU A 141 0.05 10.81 -13.22
C LEU A 141 -0.04 10.85 -14.76
N ARG A 142 -0.13 9.68 -15.41
CA ARG A 142 -0.35 9.59 -16.87
C ARG A 142 -1.71 10.15 -17.28
N GLY A 143 -2.72 10.04 -16.41
CA GLY A 143 -4.04 10.66 -16.53
C GLY A 143 -4.08 12.17 -16.30
N LYS A 144 -2.91 12.83 -16.20
CA LYS A 144 -2.73 14.27 -16.02
C LYS A 144 -3.24 14.80 -14.67
N ALA A 145 -3.09 13.99 -13.61
CA ALA A 145 -3.17 14.51 -12.25
C ALA A 145 -2.24 15.71 -12.06
N ASP A 146 -2.70 16.71 -11.30
CA ASP A 146 -1.89 17.90 -10.97
C ASP A 146 -0.82 17.54 -9.94
N ARG A 147 -1.17 16.67 -8.99
CA ARG A 147 -0.29 16.19 -7.92
C ARG A 147 -0.58 14.74 -7.61
N VAL A 148 0.47 13.94 -7.41
CA VAL A 148 0.35 12.54 -7.01
C VAL A 148 1.28 12.27 -5.83
N HIS A 149 0.72 11.85 -4.70
CA HIS A 149 1.49 11.42 -3.55
C HIS A 149 1.49 9.89 -3.46
N PHE A 150 2.62 9.33 -3.09
CA PHE A 150 2.81 7.90 -2.90
C PHE A 150 3.14 7.65 -1.44
N GLN A 151 2.41 6.74 -0.81
CA GLN A 151 2.67 6.34 0.57
C GLN A 151 2.79 4.83 0.68
N ASP A 152 3.83 4.35 1.36
CA ASP A 152 3.96 2.95 1.76
C ASP A 152 4.37 2.85 3.24
N TYR A 153 4.19 1.70 3.88
CA TYR A 153 4.70 1.52 5.25
C TYR A 153 6.24 1.49 5.26
N ASN A 154 6.85 0.94 4.22
CA ASN A 154 8.27 0.63 4.17
C ASN A 154 9.10 1.66 3.39
N SER A 155 10.17 2.19 4.02
CA SER A 155 11.11 3.11 3.36
C SER A 155 11.83 2.42 2.22
N THR A 156 12.25 1.16 2.44
CA THR A 156 12.89 0.35 1.41
C THR A 156 11.96 0.17 0.20
N VAL A 157 10.65 0.02 0.39
CA VAL A 157 9.70 -0.08 -0.73
C VAL A 157 9.66 1.23 -1.53
N ILE A 158 9.55 2.37 -0.85
CA ILE A 158 9.58 3.68 -1.49
C ILE A 158 10.87 3.90 -2.30
N ASP A 159 12.03 3.65 -1.68
CA ASP A 159 13.33 3.96 -2.25
C ASP A 159 13.72 2.97 -3.37
N GLU A 160 13.45 1.67 -3.19
CA GLU A 160 13.95 0.63 -4.09
C GLU A 160 12.95 0.18 -5.16
N ILE A 161 11.66 0.48 -4.98
CA ILE A 161 10.57 0.08 -5.88
C ILE A 161 9.79 1.29 -6.41
N THR A 162 9.12 2.05 -5.53
CA THR A 162 8.17 3.08 -5.94
C THR A 162 8.85 4.21 -6.72
N LEU A 163 9.94 4.78 -6.18
CA LEU A 163 10.69 5.86 -6.81
C LEU A 163 11.24 5.45 -8.20
N PRO A 164 11.96 4.32 -8.34
CA PRO A 164 12.40 3.84 -9.66
C PRO A 164 11.26 3.65 -10.66
N ASN A 165 10.11 3.12 -10.22
CA ASN A 165 8.96 2.93 -11.09
C ASN A 165 8.42 4.27 -11.61
N VAL A 166 8.22 5.24 -10.72
CA VAL A 166 7.72 6.57 -11.12
C VAL A 166 8.69 7.23 -12.09
N VAL A 167 10.00 7.18 -11.78
CA VAL A 167 11.06 7.75 -12.62
C VAL A 167 11.10 7.12 -14.00
N ALA A 168 11.07 5.79 -14.10
CA ALA A 168 11.06 5.08 -15.38
C ALA A 168 9.85 5.46 -16.26
N ASN A 169 8.70 5.69 -15.65
CA ASN A 169 7.49 6.09 -16.37
C ASN A 169 7.43 7.59 -16.73
N CYS A 170 8.24 8.44 -16.10
CA CYS A 170 8.38 9.85 -16.44
C CYS A 170 9.43 10.08 -17.54
N ILE A 171 10.57 9.38 -17.47
CA ILE A 171 11.68 9.57 -18.43
C ILE A 171 11.36 8.96 -19.79
N ASN A 172 10.71 7.79 -19.84
CA ASN A 172 10.50 7.04 -21.08
C ASN A 172 9.43 7.63 -22.04
N LYS A 173 8.72 8.71 -21.67
CA LYS A 173 7.79 9.41 -22.57
C LYS A 173 8.48 9.98 -23.82
N GLY A 174 9.76 10.35 -23.73
CA GLY A 174 10.53 10.94 -24.83
C GLY A 174 10.85 9.99 -26.01
N ARG A 175 10.57 8.68 -25.90
CA ARG A 175 10.85 7.70 -26.96
C ARG A 175 9.64 7.37 -27.86
N ARG A 176 8.45 7.92 -27.57
CA ARG A 176 7.22 7.59 -28.31
C ARG A 176 6.71 8.78 -29.11
N MET A 177 7.33 9.03 -30.27
CA MET A 177 6.76 9.72 -31.44
C MET A 177 7.67 9.41 -32.64
N ASP A 178 7.38 8.30 -33.33
CA ASP A 178 7.55 8.12 -34.79
C ASP A 178 7.34 6.63 -35.15
N SER A 179 6.09 6.19 -35.09
CA SER A 179 5.67 5.01 -35.85
C SER A 179 4.35 5.34 -36.54
N GLY A 180 4.46 6.26 -37.50
CA GLY A 180 3.32 6.78 -38.25
C GLY A 180 3.72 7.55 -39.50
N LYS A 181 4.58 7.00 -40.36
CA LYS A 181 4.47 7.15 -41.83
C LYS A 181 5.50 6.35 -42.64
N ASP A 182 4.95 5.54 -43.53
CA ASP A 182 5.37 5.21 -44.90
C ASP A 182 6.76 4.66 -45.24
N ARG A 183 6.66 3.64 -46.09
CA ARG A 183 7.70 3.00 -46.90
C ARG A 183 8.45 4.03 -47.74
N THR A 184 9.79 3.99 -47.71
CA THR A 184 10.65 3.89 -48.91
C THR A 184 12.11 3.70 -48.46
N ALA A 185 12.82 2.83 -49.18
CA ALA A 185 14.22 2.50 -48.92
C ALA A 185 15.15 3.70 -49.17
N SER A 186 16.20 3.83 -48.33
CA SER A 186 17.61 4.09 -48.70
C SER A 186 18.38 4.93 -47.64
N LYS A 187 19.45 4.33 -47.11
CA LYS A 187 20.61 4.88 -46.36
C LYS A 187 20.52 4.97 -44.82
N PRO A 188 21.59 4.57 -44.10
CA PRO A 188 21.68 4.72 -42.65
C PRO A 188 22.22 6.11 -42.27
N PRO A 189 21.62 6.84 -41.33
CA PRO A 189 22.30 7.95 -40.69
C PRO A 189 22.98 7.47 -39.41
N LEU A 190 24.32 7.42 -39.43
CA LEU A 190 25.14 7.56 -38.23
C LEU A 190 24.91 8.95 -37.63
N LYS A 191 24.02 9.09 -36.65
CA LYS A 191 24.09 10.14 -35.62
C LYS A 191 23.56 9.58 -34.31
N ARG A 192 24.39 9.64 -33.26
CA ARG A 192 24.04 9.26 -31.88
C ARG A 192 22.69 9.89 -31.51
N PRO A 193 21.76 9.16 -30.87
CA PRO A 193 20.52 9.76 -30.40
C PRO A 193 20.90 10.85 -29.39
N LYS A 194 20.47 12.09 -29.65
CA LYS A 194 20.37 13.07 -28.57
C LYS A 194 19.35 12.51 -27.58
N ILE A 195 19.79 12.28 -26.34
CA ILE A 195 18.94 11.89 -25.24
C ILE A 195 17.89 13.00 -25.10
N ALA A 196 16.65 12.73 -25.49
CA ALA A 196 15.53 13.59 -25.18
C ALA A 196 15.32 13.48 -23.67
N GLU A 197 15.63 14.56 -22.95
CA GLU A 197 15.31 14.72 -21.54
C GLU A 197 13.80 14.46 -21.38
N GLY A 198 13.44 13.40 -20.64
CA GLY A 198 12.05 13.24 -20.21
C GLY A 198 11.64 14.47 -19.42
N SER A 199 10.42 14.98 -19.61
CA SER A 199 10.00 16.27 -19.03
C SER A 199 10.15 16.22 -17.50
N PRO A 200 11.10 16.96 -16.91
CA PRO A 200 11.31 17.00 -15.45
C PRO A 200 10.06 17.46 -14.69
N ASP A 201 9.14 18.14 -15.38
CA ASP A 201 7.92 18.71 -14.84
C ASP A 201 6.95 17.69 -14.21
N GLU A 202 6.88 16.45 -14.72
CA GLU A 202 5.97 15.44 -14.16
C GLU A 202 6.49 14.92 -12.80
N LEU A 203 7.80 14.79 -12.64
CA LEU A 203 8.41 14.36 -11.38
C LEU A 203 8.20 15.39 -10.26
N ASN A 204 8.13 16.67 -10.60
CA ASN A 204 7.86 17.75 -9.65
C ASN A 204 6.44 17.70 -9.06
N LYS A 205 5.52 16.95 -9.68
CA LYS A 205 4.17 16.70 -9.18
C LYS A 205 4.12 15.57 -8.14
N CYS A 206 5.21 14.82 -7.98
CA CYS A 206 5.26 13.63 -7.14
C CYS A 206 5.90 13.90 -5.78
N ARG A 207 5.31 13.34 -4.71
CA ARG A 207 5.91 13.27 -3.37
C ARG A 207 5.78 11.86 -2.82
N PHE A 208 6.75 11.45 -2.01
CA PHE A 208 6.89 10.06 -1.57
C PHE A 208 7.02 10.01 -0.05
N PHE A 209 6.27 9.13 0.59
CA PHE A 209 6.20 9.03 2.03
C PHE A 209 6.33 7.57 2.47
N SER A 210 7.13 7.31 3.49
CA SER A 210 7.06 6.05 4.24
C SER A 210 6.56 6.27 5.65
N GLY A 211 6.02 5.22 6.27
CA GLY A 211 5.61 5.20 7.68
C GLY A 211 4.16 4.75 7.87
N GLU A 212 3.75 4.65 9.14
CA GLU A 212 2.38 4.29 9.48
C GLU A 212 1.41 5.41 9.08
N TRP A 213 0.18 5.05 8.67
CA TRP A 213 -0.78 5.97 8.07
C TRP A 213 -1.08 7.18 8.95
N SER A 214 -1.28 7.00 10.26
CA SER A 214 -1.55 8.13 11.17
C SER A 214 -0.36 9.10 11.24
N GLN A 215 0.87 8.58 11.20
CA GLN A 215 2.10 9.39 11.22
C GLN A 215 2.26 10.16 9.91
N VAL A 216 1.96 9.54 8.76
CA VAL A 216 2.03 10.22 7.46
C VAL A 216 0.94 11.30 7.36
N SER A 217 -0.27 11.02 7.87
CA SER A 217 -1.33 12.03 7.95
C SER A 217 -0.89 13.24 8.79
N GLN A 218 -0.31 13.00 9.97
CA GLN A 218 0.24 14.06 10.83
C GLN A 218 1.35 14.85 10.14
N LEU A 219 2.27 14.18 9.41
CA LEU A 219 3.34 14.84 8.67
C LEU A 219 2.77 15.75 7.55
N LEU A 220 1.78 15.28 6.81
CA LEU A 220 1.14 16.04 5.73
C LEU A 220 0.40 17.27 6.27
N LEU A 221 -0.38 17.09 7.34
CA LEU A 221 -1.19 18.14 7.97
C LEU A 221 -0.35 19.14 8.78
N GLY A 222 0.75 18.68 9.38
CA GLY A 222 1.65 19.50 10.21
C GLY A 222 2.72 20.25 9.43
N SER A 223 2.83 20.03 8.12
CA SER A 223 3.82 20.72 7.30
C SER A 223 3.44 22.20 7.10
N ASN A 224 4.43 23.10 7.11
CA ASN A 224 4.22 24.52 6.78
C ASN A 224 3.88 24.74 5.28
N LYS A 225 3.77 23.67 4.49
CA LYS A 225 3.40 23.74 3.08
C LYS A 225 1.88 23.72 2.99
N PRO A 226 1.25 24.52 2.10
CA PRO A 226 -0.17 24.42 1.84
C PRO A 226 -0.54 22.98 1.48
N PHE A 227 -1.40 22.36 2.30
CA PHE A 227 -1.91 21.02 2.06
C PHE A 227 -3.38 21.11 1.64
N SER A 228 -3.65 20.81 0.39
CA SER A 228 -5.00 20.51 -0.09
C SER A 228 -5.29 19.04 0.16
N LYS A 229 -6.51 18.75 0.61
CA LYS A 229 -7.02 17.39 0.70
C LYS A 229 -7.06 16.74 -0.69
N TYR A 230 -7.10 15.41 -0.72
CA TYR A 230 -7.07 14.66 -1.98
C TYR A 230 -8.46 14.54 -2.59
N ASP A 231 -8.56 14.85 -3.89
CA ASP A 231 -9.75 14.56 -4.69
C ASP A 231 -9.97 13.05 -4.81
N ILE A 232 -8.89 12.29 -4.91
CA ILE A 232 -8.92 10.84 -5.10
C ILE A 232 -7.89 10.17 -4.20
N ILE A 233 -8.31 9.18 -3.43
CA ILE A 233 -7.39 8.26 -2.73
C ILE A 233 -7.54 6.87 -3.37
N LEU A 234 -6.42 6.32 -3.84
CA LEU A 234 -6.33 5.01 -4.44
C LEU A 234 -5.67 4.07 -3.45
N THR A 235 -6.21 2.86 -3.30
CA THR A 235 -5.60 1.85 -2.44
C THR A 235 -5.96 0.43 -2.90
N SER A 236 -5.01 -0.50 -2.77
CA SER A 236 -5.15 -1.90 -3.16
C SER A 236 -4.66 -2.82 -2.05
N GLU A 237 -5.51 -3.74 -1.61
CA GLU A 237 -5.23 -4.74 -0.58
C GLU A 237 -4.75 -4.15 0.76
N THR A 238 -5.34 -3.05 1.24
CA THR A 238 -4.98 -2.43 2.54
C THR A 238 -5.92 -2.76 3.70
N ILE A 239 -6.89 -3.67 3.49
CA ILE A 239 -7.88 -4.06 4.51
C ILE A 239 -7.78 -5.54 4.91
N TYR A 240 -6.60 -6.14 4.74
CA TYR A 240 -6.38 -7.54 5.13
C TYR A 240 -6.34 -7.74 6.65
N ASN A 241 -5.97 -6.72 7.43
CA ASN A 241 -5.86 -6.81 8.88
C ASN A 241 -6.84 -5.83 9.57
N PRO A 242 -7.87 -6.34 10.28
CA PRO A 242 -8.83 -5.53 11.03
C PRO A 242 -8.21 -4.62 12.09
N ASP A 243 -7.05 -4.97 12.64
CA ASP A 243 -6.37 -4.18 13.67
C ASP A 243 -6.01 -2.76 13.17
N TYR A 244 -5.85 -2.60 11.85
CA TYR A 244 -5.52 -1.32 11.23
C TYR A 244 -6.72 -0.54 10.67
N TYR A 245 -7.94 -1.07 10.78
CA TYR A 245 -9.13 -0.41 10.20
C TYR A 245 -9.37 0.99 10.75
N SER A 246 -9.13 1.21 12.05
CA SER A 246 -9.28 2.56 12.62
C SER A 246 -8.23 3.52 12.07
N ALA A 247 -6.97 3.10 11.95
CA ALA A 247 -5.91 3.93 11.40
C ALA A 247 -6.17 4.30 9.93
N LEU A 248 -6.61 3.32 9.13
CA LEU A 248 -7.00 3.56 7.74
C LEU A 248 -8.18 4.54 7.66
N HIS A 249 -9.27 4.25 8.37
CA HIS A 249 -10.47 5.09 8.39
C HIS A 249 -10.16 6.54 8.77
N ASP A 250 -9.42 6.74 9.86
CA ASP A 250 -9.11 8.08 10.37
C ASP A 250 -8.20 8.83 9.39
N THR A 251 -7.28 8.12 8.73
CA THR A 251 -6.44 8.67 7.66
C THR A 251 -7.28 9.10 6.45
N LEU A 252 -8.23 8.28 5.99
CA LEU A 252 -9.15 8.65 4.92
C LEU A 252 -9.96 9.91 5.31
N ALA A 253 -10.48 9.97 6.54
CA ALA A 253 -11.29 11.11 7.00
C ALA A 253 -10.49 12.42 7.10
N GLN A 254 -9.23 12.31 7.52
CA GLN A 254 -8.33 13.45 7.63
C GLN A 254 -7.91 13.98 6.25
N LEU A 255 -7.59 13.08 5.31
CA LEU A 255 -6.91 13.42 4.07
C LEU A 255 -7.84 13.57 2.84
N LEU A 256 -9.02 12.96 2.83
CA LEU A 256 -9.95 13.03 1.69
C LEU A 256 -10.69 14.38 1.64
N ASP A 257 -10.79 14.96 0.44
CA ASP A 257 -11.62 16.14 0.20
C ASP A 257 -13.11 15.84 0.47
N LYS A 258 -13.90 16.86 0.81
CA LYS A 258 -15.33 16.69 1.11
C LYS A 258 -16.10 16.02 -0.05
N ASN A 259 -15.71 16.33 -1.28
CA ASN A 259 -16.28 15.74 -2.50
C ASN A 259 -15.32 14.74 -3.16
N GLY A 260 -14.31 14.29 -2.41
CA GLY A 260 -13.36 13.31 -2.89
C GLY A 260 -13.90 11.88 -2.82
N HIS A 261 -13.24 11.00 -3.57
CA HIS A 261 -13.58 9.58 -3.66
C HIS A 261 -12.37 8.72 -3.30
N VAL A 262 -12.60 7.64 -2.54
CA VAL A 262 -11.62 6.57 -2.36
C VAL A 262 -12.01 5.42 -3.28
N TYR A 263 -11.07 4.89 -4.03
CA TYR A 263 -11.23 3.62 -4.73
C TYR A 263 -10.31 2.58 -4.09
N LEU A 264 -10.95 1.60 -3.44
CA LEU A 264 -10.30 0.51 -2.73
C LEU A 264 -10.55 -0.80 -3.44
N ALA A 265 -9.50 -1.47 -3.89
CA ALA A 265 -9.61 -2.83 -4.42
C ALA A 265 -9.12 -3.85 -3.40
N SER A 266 -9.88 -4.92 -3.18
CA SER A 266 -9.53 -5.94 -2.18
C SER A 266 -10.18 -7.28 -2.48
N LYS A 267 -9.53 -8.35 -2.01
CA LYS A 267 -10.18 -9.65 -1.81
C LYS A 267 -11.38 -9.50 -0.88
N VAL A 268 -12.42 -10.29 -1.11
CA VAL A 268 -13.61 -10.32 -0.25
C VAL A 268 -13.26 -10.79 1.16
N HIS A 269 -12.30 -11.72 1.29
CA HIS A 269 -11.81 -12.20 2.57
C HIS A 269 -10.33 -12.60 2.50
N TYR A 270 -9.58 -12.34 3.58
CA TYR A 270 -8.20 -12.78 3.78
C TYR A 270 -8.15 -13.82 4.90
N PHE A 271 -7.89 -15.08 4.54
CA PHE A 271 -7.73 -16.15 5.52
C PHE A 271 -6.49 -15.91 6.40
N GLY A 272 -6.58 -16.26 7.69
CA GLY A 272 -5.52 -16.03 8.68
C GLY A 272 -5.67 -14.68 9.37
N VAL A 273 -5.24 -13.59 8.71
CA VAL A 273 -5.32 -12.21 9.23
C VAL A 273 -6.76 -11.70 9.42
N GLY A 274 -7.72 -12.29 8.69
CA GLY A 274 -9.15 -12.20 9.01
C GLY A 274 -9.89 -11.01 8.41
N GLY A 275 -9.22 -10.06 7.75
CA GLY A 275 -9.85 -8.89 7.14
C GLY A 275 -10.61 -9.19 5.85
N GLY A 276 -11.14 -8.13 5.23
CA GLY A 276 -11.92 -8.21 3.99
C GLY A 276 -13.08 -7.23 3.91
N ILE A 277 -13.73 -7.23 2.75
CA ILE A 277 -14.76 -6.26 2.33
C ILE A 277 -15.90 -6.15 3.36
N TYR A 278 -16.49 -7.28 3.75
CA TYR A 278 -17.66 -7.27 4.63
C TYR A 278 -17.37 -6.68 6.01
N LEU A 279 -16.24 -7.05 6.61
CA LEU A 279 -15.86 -6.54 7.94
C LEU A 279 -15.52 -5.05 7.88
N PHE A 280 -14.87 -4.61 6.80
CA PHE A 280 -14.53 -3.20 6.65
C PHE A 280 -15.77 -2.34 6.38
N GLU A 281 -16.72 -2.83 5.58
CA GLU A 281 -18.01 -2.17 5.35
C GLU A 281 -18.78 -1.98 6.66
N LYS A 282 -18.93 -3.04 7.46
CA LYS A 282 -19.53 -2.94 8.80
C LYS A 282 -18.83 -1.92 9.70
N PHE A 283 -17.49 -1.93 9.70
CA PHE A 283 -16.71 -0.97 10.47
C PHE A 283 -16.99 0.48 10.03
N ILE A 284 -17.09 0.74 8.71
CA ILE A 284 -17.45 2.06 8.19
C ILE A 284 -18.88 2.46 8.57
N GLU A 285 -19.84 1.53 8.46
CA GLU A 285 -21.23 1.75 8.86
C GLU A 285 -21.32 2.18 10.34
N GLU A 286 -20.61 1.49 11.23
CA GLU A 286 -20.54 1.80 12.66
C GLU A 286 -19.92 3.18 12.94
N LYS A 287 -18.86 3.56 12.20
CA LYS A 287 -18.22 4.88 12.33
C LYS A 287 -19.10 6.02 11.82
N ASN A 288 -20.04 5.73 10.90
CA ASN A 288 -21.04 6.66 10.41
C ASN A 288 -20.48 7.95 9.77
N VAL A 289 -19.26 7.92 9.23
CA VAL A 289 -18.62 9.07 8.54
C VAL A 289 -18.74 8.97 7.01
N PHE A 290 -18.57 7.76 6.48
CA PHE A 290 -18.56 7.49 5.04
C PHE A 290 -19.75 6.65 4.60
N ARG A 291 -20.06 6.72 3.31
CA ARG A 291 -20.86 5.73 2.58
C ARG A 291 -19.93 4.87 1.72
N THR A 292 -20.30 3.62 1.53
CA THR A 292 -19.59 2.65 0.68
C THR A 292 -20.47 2.19 -0.46
N SER A 293 -19.87 1.81 -1.58
CA SER A 293 -20.54 1.15 -2.70
C SER A 293 -19.59 0.15 -3.36
N ILE A 294 -20.05 -1.06 -3.65
CA ILE A 294 -19.28 -2.00 -4.47
C ILE A 294 -19.51 -1.67 -5.95
N VAL A 295 -18.50 -1.09 -6.59
CA VAL A 295 -18.58 -0.60 -7.98
C VAL A 295 -18.14 -1.65 -9.00
N LYS A 296 -17.37 -2.67 -8.60
CA LYS A 296 -17.03 -3.81 -9.44
C LYS A 296 -16.82 -5.07 -8.60
N ARG A 297 -17.27 -6.22 -9.11
CA ARG A 297 -16.96 -7.55 -8.58
C ARG A 297 -16.16 -8.32 -9.62
N ILE A 298 -15.17 -9.07 -9.16
CA ILE A 298 -14.29 -9.89 -9.99
C ILE A 298 -14.34 -11.32 -9.44
N ASP A 299 -14.90 -12.23 -10.23
CA ASP A 299 -15.17 -13.61 -9.85
C ASP A 299 -14.16 -14.61 -10.48
N GLN A 300 -12.92 -14.18 -10.74
CA GLN A 300 -11.86 -15.03 -11.28
C GLN A 300 -10.92 -15.48 -10.15
N GLY A 301 -11.04 -16.74 -9.70
CA GLY A 301 -10.26 -17.26 -8.58
C GLY A 301 -10.89 -16.89 -7.23
N LEU A 302 -10.10 -16.38 -6.27
CA LEU A 302 -10.66 -15.80 -5.06
C LEU A 302 -11.46 -14.55 -5.41
N GLN A 303 -12.65 -14.41 -4.84
CA GLN A 303 -13.53 -13.29 -5.13
C GLN A 303 -12.90 -11.97 -4.67
N ARG A 304 -12.90 -10.97 -5.55
CA ARG A 304 -12.39 -9.62 -5.31
C ARG A 304 -13.42 -8.58 -5.66
N CYS A 305 -13.29 -7.40 -5.07
CA CYS A 305 -14.20 -6.29 -5.29
C CYS A 305 -13.44 -4.97 -5.33
N ILE A 306 -14.04 -4.00 -6.03
CA ILE A 306 -13.67 -2.59 -5.93
C ILE A 306 -14.79 -1.89 -5.18
N MET A 307 -14.42 -1.23 -4.09
CA MET A 307 -15.27 -0.42 -3.24
C MET A 307 -14.95 1.05 -3.47
N GLU A 308 -15.99 1.84 -3.76
CA GLU A 308 -15.95 3.29 -3.69
C GLU A 308 -16.35 3.75 -2.28
N ILE A 309 -15.60 4.69 -1.71
CA ILE A 309 -15.90 5.30 -0.41
C ILE A 309 -15.95 6.82 -0.58
N ALA A 310 -17.00 7.46 -0.05
CA ALA A 310 -17.16 8.92 -0.07
C ALA A 310 -17.82 9.39 1.22
N PHE A 311 -17.69 10.67 1.56
CA PHE A 311 -18.41 11.23 2.71
C PHE A 311 -19.93 11.10 2.52
N LYS A 312 -20.67 10.88 3.62
CA LYS A 312 -22.15 10.82 3.55
C LYS A 312 -22.77 12.14 3.08
N ASP A 313 -22.15 13.26 3.46
CA ASP A 313 -22.60 14.62 3.13
C ASP A 313 -21.88 15.21 1.91
N SER A 314 -21.33 14.36 1.02
CA SER A 314 -20.76 14.80 -0.26
C SER A 314 -21.85 15.47 -1.11
N SER A 315 -21.53 16.61 -1.72
CA SER A 315 -22.50 17.43 -2.48
C SER A 315 -22.86 16.82 -3.84
#